data_AF-A0AA36J5P8-F1
#
_entry.id   AF-A0AA36J5P8-F1
#
_cell.length_a   1.000
_cell.length_b   1.000
_cell.length_c   1.000
_cell.angle_alpha   90.00
_cell.angle_beta   90.00
_cell.angle_gamma   90.00
#
_symmetry.space_group_name_H-M   'P 1'
#
loop_
_entity.id
_entity.type
_entity.pdbx_description
1 polymer ?
#
loop_
_entity_poly.entity_id
_entity_poly.type
_entity_poly.pdbx_seq_one_letter_code
_entity_poly.pdbx_strand_id
1 'polypeptide(L)'
;MTAMVQVPFCLGAIGVFHSVPRDQMGADLKLSPCVLAKIFDGAITTWDAPEILAENPSLSVPAGTKIQVGPRSLGSSSTGGITGYLQAKCPTSWTRGSGSTITWPTSDNFNAVQGSPGMLAHVTDTPYALGYLDAGHGHQRSLQEVSLQNEANTWLTSKDAMAATDSNGNNGISAAGKAAVDAGDIPTDASADGAP
;
A
#
# COMPACT_ATOMS: atom_id res chain seq x y z
N MET A 1 27.05 -21.90 14.09
CA MET A 1 25.99 -21.13 13.41
C MET A 1 26.59 -19.80 13.00
N THR A 2 26.63 -19.50 11.72
CA THR A 2 27.14 -18.22 11.21
C THR A 2 26.08 -17.16 11.49
N ALA A 3 26.40 -16.13 12.27
CA ALA A 3 25.49 -15.02 12.50
C ALA A 3 25.27 -14.30 11.16
N MET A 4 24.02 -14.23 10.69
CA MET A 4 23.66 -13.36 9.58
C MET A 4 23.49 -11.94 10.12
N VAL A 5 24.08 -10.96 9.43
CA VAL A 5 23.95 -9.54 9.75
C VAL A 5 23.22 -8.87 8.61
N GLN A 6 22.09 -8.22 8.91
CA GLN A 6 21.34 -7.43 7.95
C GLN A 6 21.86 -5.99 7.99
N VAL A 7 22.31 -5.49 6.84
CA VAL A 7 22.83 -4.12 6.69
C VAL A 7 21.89 -3.36 5.74
N PRO A 8 21.12 -2.37 6.24
CA PRO A 8 20.32 -1.52 5.38
C PRO A 8 21.20 -0.80 4.36
N PHE A 9 20.86 -0.91 3.08
CA PHE A 9 21.61 -0.27 2.00
C PHE A 9 20.78 0.80 1.25
N CYS A 10 19.46 0.69 1.28
CA CYS A 10 18.54 1.62 0.64
C CYS A 10 17.19 1.64 1.36
N LEU A 11 16.47 2.75 1.24
CA LEU A 11 15.09 2.91 1.69
C LEU A 11 14.21 3.22 0.50
N GLY A 12 13.10 2.49 0.37
CA GLY A 12 12.09 2.69 -0.66
C GLY A 12 10.71 2.91 -0.03
N ALA A 13 9.86 3.68 -0.71
CA ALA A 13 8.47 3.81 -0.33
C ALA A 13 7.64 2.66 -0.93
N ILE A 14 6.61 2.21 -0.22
CA ILE A 14 5.59 1.33 -0.78
C ILE A 14 4.41 2.20 -1.20
N GLY A 15 4.02 2.12 -2.46
CA GLY A 15 2.84 2.79 -3.01
C GLY A 15 1.65 1.84 -3.07
N VAL A 16 0.44 2.39 -2.94
CA VAL A 16 -0.81 1.67 -3.16
C VAL A 16 -1.40 2.14 -4.47
N PHE A 17 -1.57 1.22 -5.42
CA PHE A 17 -1.96 1.52 -6.79
C PHE A 17 -3.33 0.93 -7.12
N HIS A 18 -4.06 1.59 -8.00
CA HIS A 18 -5.40 1.18 -8.40
C HIS A 18 -5.63 1.32 -9.92
N SER A 19 -6.74 0.74 -10.39
CA SER A 19 -7.16 0.81 -11.80
C SER A 19 -8.59 1.31 -11.99
N VAL A 20 -9.13 2.02 -11.00
CA VAL A 20 -10.33 2.86 -11.18
C VAL A 20 -10.14 3.74 -12.43
N PRO A 21 -11.07 3.73 -13.39
CA PRO A 21 -10.99 4.57 -14.58
C PRO A 21 -10.86 6.06 -14.25
N ARG A 22 -9.98 6.77 -14.96
CA ARG A 22 -9.68 8.19 -14.70
C ARG A 22 -10.89 9.10 -14.82
N ASP A 23 -11.80 8.79 -15.73
CA ASP A 23 -13.06 9.50 -15.94
C ASP A 23 -14.07 9.30 -14.79
N GLN A 24 -13.85 8.32 -13.92
CA GLN A 24 -14.73 7.99 -12.78
C GLN A 24 -14.16 8.42 -11.43
N MET A 25 -12.88 8.72 -11.33
CA MET A 25 -12.19 8.98 -10.05
C MET A 25 -12.29 10.43 -9.56
N GLY A 26 -12.37 11.39 -10.49
CA GLY A 26 -12.06 12.78 -10.21
C GLY A 26 -10.56 13.06 -10.35
N ALA A 27 -10.03 14.04 -9.62
CA ALA A 27 -8.61 14.42 -9.70
C ALA A 27 -7.69 13.35 -9.08
N ASP A 28 -8.04 12.87 -7.88
CA ASP A 28 -7.27 11.90 -7.10
C ASP A 28 -8.22 10.91 -6.40
N LEU A 29 -7.76 9.69 -6.14
CA LEU A 29 -8.42 8.73 -5.26
C LEU A 29 -7.78 8.76 -3.88
N LYS A 30 -8.55 9.12 -2.87
CA LYS A 30 -8.13 9.27 -1.48
C LYS A 30 -8.61 8.08 -0.67
N LEU A 31 -7.72 7.47 0.11
CA LEU A 31 -8.11 6.47 1.11
C LEU A 31 -7.40 6.74 2.43
N SER A 32 -8.15 6.96 3.49
CA SER A 32 -7.57 7.03 4.83
C SER A 32 -6.99 5.66 5.22
N PRO A 33 -6.05 5.61 6.17
CA PRO A 33 -5.40 4.36 6.55
C PRO A 33 -6.41 3.29 7.00
N CYS A 34 -7.52 3.70 7.62
CA CYS A 34 -8.50 2.76 8.18
C CYS A 34 -9.53 2.32 7.15
N VAL A 35 -9.86 3.15 6.16
CA VAL A 35 -10.59 2.71 4.98
C VAL A 35 -9.75 1.69 4.20
N LEU A 36 -8.46 1.97 4.01
CA LEU A 36 -7.53 1.04 3.37
C LEU A 36 -7.44 -0.30 4.13
N ALA A 37 -7.33 -0.26 5.46
CA ALA A 37 -7.34 -1.45 6.31
C ALA A 37 -8.60 -2.30 6.09
N LYS A 38 -9.79 -1.67 6.09
CA LYS A 38 -11.06 -2.35 5.86
C LYS A 38 -11.15 -2.97 4.46
N ILE A 39 -10.57 -2.35 3.44
CA ILE A 39 -10.53 -2.94 2.08
C ILE A 39 -9.67 -4.21 2.09
N PHE A 40 -8.45 -4.13 2.62
CA PHE A 40 -7.53 -5.27 2.67
C PHE A 40 -8.00 -6.39 3.63
N ASP A 41 -8.81 -6.07 4.64
CA ASP A 41 -9.45 -7.06 5.52
C ASP A 41 -10.72 -7.67 4.91
N GLY A 42 -11.24 -7.08 3.82
CA GLY A 42 -12.44 -7.54 3.12
C GLY A 42 -13.76 -7.04 3.72
N ALA A 43 -13.72 -6.12 4.68
CA ALA A 43 -14.90 -5.47 5.24
C ALA A 43 -15.52 -4.45 4.26
N ILE A 44 -14.69 -3.76 3.48
CA ILE A 44 -15.12 -2.94 2.35
C ILE A 44 -14.78 -3.68 1.06
N THR A 45 -15.80 -3.99 0.25
CA THR A 45 -15.65 -4.84 -0.94
C THR A 45 -16.01 -4.15 -2.25
N THR A 46 -16.58 -2.95 -2.20
CA THR A 46 -17.00 -2.17 -3.38
C THR A 46 -16.53 -0.72 -3.28
N TRP A 47 -16.28 -0.10 -4.44
CA TRP A 47 -15.79 1.28 -4.54
C TRP A 47 -16.84 2.33 -4.17
N ASP A 48 -18.13 1.99 -4.21
CA ASP A 48 -19.25 2.84 -3.79
C ASP A 48 -19.59 2.73 -2.30
N ALA A 49 -18.71 2.10 -1.50
CA ALA A 49 -18.90 2.04 -0.05
C ALA A 49 -18.98 3.46 0.56
N PRO A 50 -19.89 3.70 1.54
CA PRO A 50 -20.09 5.03 2.12
C PRO A 50 -18.82 5.68 2.65
N GLU A 51 -17.92 4.90 3.26
CA GLU A 51 -16.65 5.42 3.76
C GLU A 51 -15.71 5.91 2.64
N ILE A 52 -15.69 5.23 1.48
CA ILE A 52 -14.89 5.66 0.32
C ILE A 52 -15.51 6.92 -0.29
N LEU A 53 -16.84 6.94 -0.47
CA LEU A 53 -17.53 8.08 -1.05
C LEU A 53 -17.43 9.35 -0.20
N ALA A 54 -17.37 9.20 1.13
CA ALA A 54 -17.16 10.32 2.05
C ALA A 54 -15.80 11.01 1.83
N GLU A 55 -14.77 10.25 1.47
CA GLU A 55 -13.43 10.77 1.18
C GLU A 55 -13.27 11.22 -0.28
N ASN A 56 -14.15 10.72 -1.16
CA ASN A 56 -14.11 10.91 -2.61
C ASN A 56 -15.49 11.32 -3.17
N PRO A 57 -15.98 12.54 -2.89
CA PRO A 57 -17.30 12.97 -3.34
C PRO A 57 -17.42 13.09 -4.88
N SER A 58 -16.30 13.08 -5.60
CA SER A 58 -16.24 13.09 -7.07
C SER A 58 -16.17 11.69 -7.70
N LEU A 59 -16.06 10.63 -6.88
CA LEU A 59 -16.01 9.25 -7.36
C LEU A 59 -17.38 8.84 -7.92
N SER A 60 -17.41 8.47 -9.19
CA SER A 60 -18.62 8.19 -9.97
C SER A 60 -18.59 6.79 -10.60
N VAL A 61 -18.23 5.80 -9.80
CA VAL A 61 -18.24 4.38 -10.21
C VAL A 61 -19.66 3.82 -10.29
N PRO A 62 -19.93 2.82 -11.14
CA PRO A 62 -21.21 2.10 -11.10
C PRO A 62 -21.48 1.49 -9.72
N ALA A 63 -22.73 1.49 -9.28
CA ALA A 63 -23.11 0.90 -7.99
C ALA A 63 -22.76 -0.60 -7.94
N GLY A 64 -22.25 -1.05 -6.79
CA GLY A 64 -21.80 -2.43 -6.57
C GLY A 64 -20.50 -2.80 -7.28
N THR A 65 -19.73 -1.82 -7.80
CA THR A 65 -18.43 -2.08 -8.43
C THR A 65 -17.45 -2.66 -7.40
N LYS A 66 -17.13 -3.93 -7.55
CA LYS A 66 -16.21 -4.67 -6.68
C LYS A 66 -14.78 -4.12 -6.75
N ILE A 67 -14.11 -4.07 -5.61
CA ILE A 67 -12.68 -3.78 -5.50
C ILE A 67 -11.92 -5.09 -5.73
N GLN A 68 -11.11 -5.17 -6.78
CA GLN A 68 -10.30 -6.36 -7.07
C GLN A 68 -8.95 -6.27 -6.35
N VAL A 69 -8.89 -6.76 -5.12
CA VAL A 69 -7.71 -6.68 -4.26
C VAL A 69 -6.67 -7.71 -4.67
N GLY A 70 -5.43 -7.28 -4.89
CA GLY A 70 -4.30 -8.14 -5.23
C GLY A 70 -3.35 -8.35 -4.05
N PRO A 71 -3.59 -9.27 -3.12
CA PRO A 71 -2.61 -9.61 -2.08
C PRO A 71 -1.43 -10.41 -2.67
N ARG A 72 -0.27 -10.42 -2.01
CA ARG A 72 0.86 -11.26 -2.45
C ARG A 72 0.64 -12.73 -2.07
N SER A 73 0.89 -13.64 -3.01
CA SER A 73 0.74 -15.09 -2.81
C SER A 73 1.91 -15.75 -2.06
N LEU A 74 3.09 -15.14 -2.11
CA LEU A 74 4.32 -15.59 -1.43
C LEU A 74 4.91 -14.44 -0.60
N GLY A 75 5.89 -14.78 0.24
CA GLY A 75 6.63 -13.83 1.09
C GLY A 75 7.07 -12.57 0.34
N SER A 76 6.85 -11.41 0.96
CA SER A 76 7.15 -10.12 0.36
C SER A 76 7.35 -9.03 1.40
N SER A 77 8.46 -8.29 1.29
CA SER A 77 8.76 -7.13 2.13
C SER A 77 7.71 -6.02 2.01
N SER A 78 7.16 -5.80 0.81
CA SER A 78 6.02 -4.89 0.64
C SER A 78 4.78 -5.34 1.42
N THR A 79 4.57 -6.65 1.58
CA THR A 79 3.50 -7.19 2.45
C THR A 79 3.80 -6.91 3.92
N GLY A 80 5.04 -7.11 4.35
CA GLY A 80 5.46 -6.74 5.72
C GLY A 80 5.23 -5.26 6.00
N GLY A 81 5.65 -4.39 5.08
CA GLY A 81 5.49 -2.94 5.21
C GLY A 81 4.03 -2.49 5.25
N ILE A 82 3.19 -2.96 4.31
CA ILE A 82 1.78 -2.54 4.28
C ILE A 82 1.02 -3.08 5.49
N THR A 83 1.22 -4.34 5.87
CA THR A 83 0.50 -4.94 7.00
C THR A 83 0.95 -4.37 8.34
N GLY A 84 2.24 -4.06 8.50
CA GLY A 84 2.77 -3.34 9.65
C GLY A 84 2.20 -1.92 9.76
N TYR A 85 2.13 -1.20 8.64
CA TYR A 85 1.51 0.13 8.58
C TYR A 85 0.03 0.09 9.00
N LEU A 86 -0.76 -0.84 8.44
CA LEU A 86 -2.19 -0.98 8.77
C LEU A 86 -2.39 -1.37 10.24
N GLN A 87 -1.58 -2.28 10.77
CA GLN A 87 -1.63 -2.67 12.18
C GLN A 87 -1.31 -1.49 13.11
N ALA A 88 -0.31 -0.67 12.77
CA ALA A 88 0.09 0.46 13.59
C ALA A 88 -0.95 1.60 13.55
N LYS A 89 -1.53 1.90 12.38
CA LYS A 89 -2.43 3.05 12.20
C LYS A 89 -3.88 2.74 12.49
N CYS A 90 -4.32 1.50 12.27
CA CYS A 90 -5.73 1.12 12.36
C CYS A 90 -5.92 -0.21 13.11
N PRO A 91 -5.42 -0.35 14.34
CA PRO A 91 -5.45 -1.61 15.10
C PRO A 91 -6.87 -2.13 15.38
N THR A 92 -7.88 -1.27 15.31
CA THR A 92 -9.28 -1.66 15.46
C THR A 92 -9.89 -2.21 14.17
N SER A 93 -9.43 -1.75 13.01
CA SER A 93 -9.90 -2.18 11.68
C SER A 93 -9.03 -3.28 11.08
N TRP A 94 -7.79 -3.43 11.57
CA TRP A 94 -6.82 -4.41 11.10
C TRP A 94 -6.42 -5.38 12.22
N THR A 95 -6.88 -6.62 12.14
CA THR A 95 -6.65 -7.64 13.18
C THR A 95 -5.84 -8.85 12.69
N ARG A 96 -5.37 -8.84 11.44
CA ARG A 96 -4.71 -9.98 10.78
C ARG A 96 -3.23 -10.17 11.15
N GLY A 97 -2.68 -9.27 11.97
CA GLY A 97 -1.26 -9.23 12.25
C GLY A 97 -0.45 -8.60 11.11
N SER A 98 0.87 -8.66 11.23
CA SER A 98 1.81 -8.15 10.23
C SER A 98 2.92 -9.16 9.98
N GLY A 99 3.49 -9.12 8.77
CA GLY A 99 4.58 -10.01 8.38
C GLY A 99 4.79 -10.06 6.87
N SER A 100 5.91 -10.66 6.45
CA SER A 100 6.22 -10.89 5.03
C SER A 100 5.22 -11.84 4.36
N THR A 101 4.57 -12.70 5.17
CA THR A 101 3.47 -13.59 4.78
C THR A 101 2.38 -13.51 5.85
N ILE A 102 1.12 -13.35 5.43
CA ILE A 102 -0.06 -13.42 6.31
C ILE A 102 -1.19 -14.17 5.61
N THR A 103 -2.20 -14.59 6.37
CA THR A 103 -3.43 -15.15 5.79
C THR A 103 -4.35 -14.02 5.34
N TRP A 104 -4.58 -13.91 4.04
CA TRP A 104 -5.52 -12.97 3.44
C TRP A 104 -6.96 -13.50 3.46
N PRO A 105 -7.98 -12.63 3.39
CA PRO A 105 -9.36 -13.05 3.15
C PRO A 105 -9.47 -13.91 1.88
N THR A 106 -10.41 -14.86 1.90
CA THR A 106 -10.77 -15.64 0.72
C THR A 106 -12.14 -15.21 0.24
N SER A 107 -12.19 -14.57 -0.92
CA SER A 107 -13.42 -14.24 -1.65
C SER A 107 -13.10 -13.97 -3.11
N ASP A 108 -14.13 -13.90 -3.96
CA ASP A 108 -13.98 -13.64 -5.40
C ASP A 108 -13.29 -12.30 -5.73
N ASN A 109 -13.13 -11.42 -4.74
CA ASN A 109 -12.54 -10.10 -4.89
C ASN A 109 -11.06 -10.07 -4.48
N PHE A 110 -10.51 -11.17 -3.97
CA PHE A 110 -9.10 -11.30 -3.57
C PHE A 110 -8.37 -12.22 -4.54
N ASN A 111 -7.55 -11.61 -5.41
CA ASN A 111 -6.82 -12.30 -6.46
C ASN A 111 -5.33 -12.31 -6.08
N ALA A 112 -4.86 -13.39 -5.45
CA ALA A 112 -3.48 -13.46 -5.00
C ALA A 112 -2.48 -13.43 -6.17
N VAL A 113 -1.48 -12.57 -6.08
CA VAL A 113 -0.50 -12.33 -7.15
C VAL A 113 0.92 -12.69 -6.74
N GLN A 114 1.68 -13.23 -7.69
CA GLN A 114 3.07 -13.61 -7.45
C GLN A 114 4.04 -12.51 -7.90
N GLY A 115 4.89 -12.08 -6.96
CA GLY A 115 5.97 -11.13 -7.25
C GLY A 115 5.48 -9.73 -7.65
N SER A 116 6.44 -8.84 -7.88
CA SER A 116 6.15 -7.49 -8.40
C SER A 116 5.58 -7.52 -9.83
N PRO A 117 6.03 -8.40 -10.76
CA PRO A 117 5.44 -8.47 -12.09
C PRO A 117 3.96 -8.88 -12.08
N GLY A 118 3.58 -9.86 -11.26
CA GLY A 118 2.18 -10.29 -11.13
C GLY A 118 1.30 -9.20 -10.55
N MET A 119 1.79 -8.46 -9.56
CA MET A 119 1.08 -7.31 -9.01
C MET A 119 0.94 -6.16 -10.02
N LEU A 120 1.98 -5.87 -10.81
CA LEU A 120 1.90 -4.89 -11.89
C LEU A 120 0.84 -5.28 -12.92
N ALA A 121 0.84 -6.55 -13.35
CA ALA A 121 -0.16 -7.07 -14.28
C ALA A 121 -1.57 -6.97 -13.69
N HIS A 122 -1.76 -7.35 -12.43
CA HIS A 122 -3.05 -7.24 -11.74
C HIS A 122 -3.59 -5.81 -11.75
N VAL A 123 -2.79 -4.83 -11.34
CA VAL A 123 -3.21 -3.42 -11.34
C VAL A 123 -3.42 -2.89 -12.77
N THR A 124 -2.73 -3.41 -13.77
CA THR A 124 -2.87 -2.90 -15.15
C THR A 124 -4.05 -3.53 -15.89
N ASP A 125 -4.24 -4.84 -15.73
CA ASP A 125 -5.09 -5.66 -16.58
C ASP A 125 -6.46 -5.94 -15.95
N THR A 126 -6.60 -5.74 -14.64
CA THR A 126 -7.86 -5.96 -13.92
C THR A 126 -8.53 -4.63 -13.63
N PRO A 127 -9.72 -4.33 -14.20
CA PRO A 127 -10.46 -3.12 -13.89
C PRO A 127 -10.82 -3.03 -12.40
N TYR A 128 -10.81 -1.82 -11.85
CA TYR A 128 -11.16 -1.56 -10.45
C TYR A 128 -10.32 -2.32 -9.40
N ALA A 129 -9.10 -2.69 -9.78
CA ALA A 129 -8.13 -3.33 -8.92
C ALA A 129 -7.50 -2.37 -7.92
N LEU A 130 -6.99 -2.96 -6.84
CA LEU A 130 -6.17 -2.32 -5.81
C LEU A 130 -5.01 -3.26 -5.47
N GLY A 131 -3.80 -2.72 -5.38
CA GLY A 131 -2.60 -3.48 -5.06
C GLY A 131 -1.52 -2.60 -4.44
N TYR A 132 -0.43 -3.21 -4.01
CA TYR A 132 0.71 -2.51 -3.42
C TYR A 132 2.03 -2.96 -4.04
N LEU A 133 2.90 -2.01 -4.32
CA LEU A 133 4.20 -2.21 -4.94
C LEU A 133 5.24 -1.28 -4.34
N ASP A 134 6.51 -1.59 -4.55
CA ASP A 134 7.54 -0.55 -4.46
C ASP A 134 7.14 0.65 -5.33
N ALA A 135 7.16 1.84 -4.75
CA ALA A 135 6.64 3.06 -5.35
C ALA A 135 7.38 3.40 -6.66
N GLY A 136 8.70 3.23 -6.68
CA GLY A 136 9.53 3.48 -7.85
C GLY A 136 9.11 2.62 -9.04
N HIS A 137 8.84 1.34 -8.84
CA HIS A 137 8.33 0.45 -9.88
C HIS A 137 6.97 0.90 -10.41
N GLY A 138 6.04 1.28 -9.53
CA GLY A 138 4.71 1.75 -9.93
C GLY A 138 4.78 3.05 -10.73
N HIS A 139 5.61 4.01 -10.30
CA HIS A 139 5.80 5.30 -10.99
C HIS A 139 6.46 5.14 -12.36
N GLN A 140 7.46 4.26 -12.49
CA GLN A 140 8.08 3.95 -13.79
C GLN A 140 7.08 3.38 -14.80
N ARG A 141 5.98 2.78 -14.32
CA ARG A 141 4.89 2.25 -15.13
C ARG A 141 3.69 3.18 -15.22
N SER A 142 3.78 4.38 -14.65
CA SER A 142 2.71 5.39 -14.64
C SER A 142 1.38 4.86 -14.10
N LEU A 143 1.45 3.94 -13.13
CA LEU A 143 0.27 3.44 -12.44
C LEU A 143 -0.42 4.57 -11.67
N GLN A 144 -1.74 4.48 -11.56
CA GLN A 144 -2.51 5.41 -10.73
C GLN A 144 -2.33 5.02 -9.27
N GLU A 145 -1.99 6.00 -8.43
CA GLU A 145 -1.69 5.79 -7.03
C GLU A 145 -2.77 6.42 -6.16
N VAL A 146 -3.11 5.73 -5.06
CA VAL A 146 -3.97 6.26 -4.01
C VAL A 146 -3.21 7.35 -3.25
N SER A 147 -3.86 8.49 -3.04
CA SER A 147 -3.43 9.49 -2.07
C SER A 147 -3.81 9.03 -0.66
N LEU A 148 -2.81 8.77 0.18
CA LEU A 148 -3.02 8.36 1.57
C LEU A 148 -3.02 9.57 2.50
N GLN A 149 -3.87 9.54 3.52
CA GLN A 149 -3.87 10.55 4.57
C GLN A 149 -2.71 10.30 5.54
N ASN A 150 -1.85 11.31 5.72
CA ASN A 150 -0.79 11.27 6.73
C ASN A 150 -1.29 11.76 8.11
N GLU A 151 -0.42 11.70 9.13
CA GLU A 151 -0.73 12.15 10.50
C GLU A 151 -1.09 13.64 10.61
N ALA A 152 -0.62 14.45 9.65
CA ALA A 152 -0.96 15.87 9.55
C ALA A 152 -2.27 16.11 8.76
N ASN A 153 -3.09 15.07 8.54
CA ASN A 153 -4.34 15.12 7.76
C ASN A 153 -4.16 15.60 6.31
N THR A 154 -2.96 15.48 5.76
CA THR A 154 -2.65 15.82 4.38
C THR A 154 -2.72 14.57 3.50
N TRP A 155 -3.32 14.71 2.32
CA TRP A 155 -3.45 13.66 1.33
C TRP A 155 -2.26 13.71 0.37
N LEU A 156 -1.46 12.65 0.31
CA LEU A 156 -0.26 12.59 -0.51
C LEU A 156 -0.14 11.22 -1.17
N THR A 157 0.28 11.21 -2.43
CA THR A 157 0.85 10.00 -3.05
C THR A 157 2.28 9.78 -2.54
N SER A 158 2.85 8.58 -2.70
CA SER A 158 4.28 8.39 -2.41
C SER A 158 5.16 9.28 -3.29
N LYS A 159 4.71 9.61 -4.50
CA LYS A 159 5.41 10.55 -5.39
C LYS A 159 5.49 11.96 -4.77
N ASP A 160 4.39 12.47 -4.24
CA ASP A 160 4.34 13.79 -3.60
C ASP A 160 5.21 13.81 -2.34
N ALA A 161 5.11 12.75 -1.52
CA ALA A 161 5.89 12.62 -0.30
C ALA A 161 7.41 12.52 -0.55
N MET A 162 7.82 11.92 -1.68
CA MET A 162 9.21 11.88 -2.11
C MET A 162 9.71 13.20 -2.71
N ALA A 163 8.82 13.97 -3.32
CA ALA A 163 9.14 15.26 -3.95
C ALA A 163 9.20 16.41 -2.94
N ALA A 164 8.39 16.37 -1.87
CA ALA A 164 8.39 17.37 -0.82
C ALA A 164 9.63 17.23 0.08
N THR A 165 10.41 18.30 0.22
CA THR A 165 11.59 18.36 1.10
C THR A 165 11.44 19.42 2.19
N ASP A 166 11.91 19.13 3.40
CA ASP A 166 12.04 20.13 4.47
C ASP A 166 13.19 21.12 4.18
N SER A 167 13.39 22.08 5.10
CA SER A 167 14.47 23.08 4.99
C SER A 167 15.88 22.50 5.00
N ASN A 168 16.04 21.25 5.40
CA ASN A 168 17.30 20.52 5.44
C ASN A 168 17.47 19.58 4.22
N GLY A 169 16.51 19.59 3.29
CA GLY A 169 16.52 18.73 2.11
C GLY A 169 16.02 17.30 2.38
N ASN A 170 15.46 17.02 3.56
CA ASN A 170 14.91 15.70 3.87
C ASN A 170 13.53 15.55 3.23
N ASN A 171 13.33 14.49 2.45
CA ASN A 171 12.01 14.07 1.98
C ASN A 171 11.38 12.99 2.87
N GLY A 172 10.17 12.55 2.52
CA GLY A 172 9.43 11.53 3.28
C GLY A 172 10.19 10.23 3.53
N ILE A 173 11.06 9.79 2.60
CA ILE A 173 11.89 8.59 2.78
C ILE A 173 12.97 8.82 3.83
N SER A 174 13.73 9.92 3.72
CA SER A 174 14.79 10.24 4.68
C SER A 174 14.25 10.51 6.09
N ALA A 175 13.07 11.15 6.19
CA ALA A 175 12.40 11.38 7.47
C ALA A 175 11.97 10.05 8.12
N ALA A 176 11.36 9.14 7.35
CA ALA A 176 10.98 7.82 7.83
C ALA A 176 12.21 6.98 8.23
N GLY A 177 13.28 7.02 7.43
CA GLY A 177 14.54 6.35 7.72
C GLY A 177 15.16 6.81 9.03
N LYS A 178 15.21 8.13 9.25
CA LYS A 178 15.72 8.68 10.51
C LYS A 178 14.87 8.25 11.70
N ALA A 179 13.54 8.31 11.59
CA ALA A 179 12.63 7.88 12.65
C ALA A 179 12.82 6.39 12.99
N ALA A 180 12.99 5.53 11.97
CA ALA A 180 13.24 4.10 12.17
C ALA A 180 14.58 3.83 12.89
N VAL A 181 15.66 4.53 12.49
CA VAL A 181 16.96 4.43 13.17
C VAL A 181 16.86 4.90 14.61
N ASP A 182 16.21 6.04 14.86
CA ASP A 182 16.03 6.60 16.20
C ASP A 182 15.20 5.66 17.10
N ALA A 183 14.25 4.91 16.52
CA ALA A 183 13.43 3.92 17.22
C ALA A 183 14.09 2.54 17.39
N GLY A 184 15.22 2.29 16.71
CA GLY A 184 15.85 0.96 16.66
C GLY A 184 15.08 -0.05 15.79
N ASP A 185 14.11 0.42 15.00
CA ASP A 185 13.28 -0.39 14.09
C ASP A 185 14.02 -0.63 12.76
N ILE A 186 15.12 -1.38 12.83
CA ILE A 186 15.87 -1.81 11.65
C ILE A 186 15.34 -3.16 11.18
N PRO A 187 15.05 -3.35 9.86
CA PRO A 187 14.64 -4.65 9.34
C PRO A 187 15.63 -5.76 9.73
N THR A 188 15.12 -6.83 10.33
CA THR A 188 15.91 -7.99 10.80
C THR A 188 15.52 -9.32 10.15
N ASP A 189 14.46 -9.32 9.32
CA ASP A 189 13.95 -10.51 8.65
C ASP A 189 14.37 -10.55 7.18
N ALA A 190 15.35 -11.38 6.87
CA ALA A 190 15.83 -11.62 5.51
C ALA A 190 14.83 -12.39 4.62
N SER A 191 13.82 -13.07 5.20
CA SER A 191 12.83 -13.83 4.43
C SER A 191 11.89 -12.94 3.61
N ALA A 192 11.85 -11.64 3.94
CA ALA A 192 11.02 -10.65 3.28
C ALA A 192 11.51 -10.29 1.85
N ASP A 193 12.78 -10.52 1.54
CA ASP A 193 13.39 -10.11 0.27
C ASP A 193 13.38 -11.19 -0.83
N GLY A 194 12.67 -12.30 -0.60
CA GLY A 194 12.34 -13.26 -1.65
C GLY A 194 13.53 -14.01 -2.26
N ALA A 195 14.61 -14.22 -1.51
CA ALA A 195 15.58 -15.24 -1.88
C ALA A 195 15.05 -16.63 -1.48
N PRO A 196 15.17 -17.65 -2.35
CA PRO A 196 14.88 -19.05 -1.98
C PRO A 196 15.80 -19.56 -0.86
#